data_AF-A0A821ZFD4-F1
#
_entry.id   AF-A0A821ZFD4-F1
#
_cell.length_a   1.000
_cell.length_b   1.000
_cell.length_c   1.000
_cell.angle_alpha   90.00
_cell.angle_beta   90.00
_cell.angle_gamma   90.00
#
_symmetry.space_group_name_H-M   'P 1'
#
loop_
_entity.id
_entity.type
_entity.pdbx_description
1 polymer ?
#
loop_
_entity_poly.entity_id
_entity_poly.type
_entity_poly.pdbx_seq_one_letter_code
_entity_poly.pdbx_strand_id
1 'polypeptide(L)'
;MSLTDWSLLSLLSSSIEQCKSIEFMPLTSTDEYIVYCYCEENIYLCLNLCEIKSIVNLCYSFIFSKDYQQYNQLNILTRILLCYVTECLTSWNIRRRLVLSNVINIQEELQFLDILSNLKPKSEQLFRYRRWILKQENIHKISINKELEICDRTAEKHFINYASWLHRRWIIEYLNINIDEELERNRLG
;
A
#
# COMPACT_ATOMS: atom_id res chain seq x y z
N MET A 1 -7.57 -4.15 -27.02
CA MET A 1 -6.47 -3.49 -26.28
C MET A 1 -5.92 -2.39 -27.16
N SER A 2 -6.03 -1.13 -26.78
CA SER A 2 -5.08 -0.12 -27.28
C SER A 2 -3.77 -0.32 -26.51
N LEU A 3 -2.64 -0.18 -27.19
CA LEU A 3 -1.30 -0.19 -26.54
C LEU A 3 -1.18 0.91 -25.46
N THR A 4 -2.03 1.94 -25.55
CA THR A 4 -2.07 3.11 -24.68
C THR A 4 -2.52 2.80 -23.24
N ASP A 5 -3.42 1.83 -23.06
CA ASP A 5 -4.00 1.55 -21.74
C ASP A 5 -3.00 0.84 -20.82
N TRP A 6 -2.21 -0.08 -21.39
CA TRP A 6 -1.15 -0.78 -20.65
C TRP A 6 0.07 0.09 -20.42
N SER A 7 0.43 0.96 -21.36
CA SER A 7 1.54 1.91 -21.12
C SER A 7 1.23 2.83 -19.94
N LEU A 8 -0.02 3.28 -19.81
CA LEU A 8 -0.46 4.09 -18.67
C LEU A 8 -0.38 3.31 -17.36
N LEU A 9 -0.95 2.10 -17.30
CA LEU A 9 -0.92 1.29 -16.07
C LEU A 9 0.52 0.93 -15.65
N SER A 10 1.37 0.54 -16.59
CA SER A 10 2.77 0.26 -16.30
C SER A 10 3.51 1.50 -15.78
N LEU A 11 3.28 2.66 -16.41
CA LEU A 11 3.84 3.93 -15.94
C LEU A 11 3.40 4.21 -14.50
N LEU A 12 2.10 4.19 -14.22
CA LEU A 12 1.55 4.43 -12.88
C LEU A 12 2.13 3.49 -11.83
N SER A 13 2.24 2.19 -12.14
CA SER A 13 2.83 1.21 -11.21
C SER A 13 4.29 1.51 -10.93
N SER A 14 5.07 1.87 -11.95
CA SER A 14 6.49 2.24 -11.78
C SER A 14 6.66 3.55 -11.01
N SER A 15 5.78 4.53 -11.22
CA SER A 15 5.73 5.76 -10.44
C SER A 15 5.52 5.46 -8.96
N ILE A 16 4.53 4.61 -8.63
CA ILE A 16 4.22 4.21 -7.26
C ILE A 16 5.43 3.58 -6.55
N GLU A 17 6.31 2.87 -7.27
CA GLU A 17 7.54 2.29 -6.70
C GLU A 17 8.60 3.33 -6.34
N GLN A 18 8.61 4.46 -7.04
CA GLN A 18 9.62 5.51 -6.84
C GLN A 18 9.16 6.55 -5.81
N CYS A 19 7.87 6.58 -5.46
CA CYS A 19 7.32 7.56 -4.54
C CYS A 19 7.44 7.18 -3.07
N LYS A 20 7.68 8.18 -2.21
CA LYS A 20 7.59 8.06 -0.74
C LYS A 20 6.14 8.11 -0.23
N SER A 21 5.28 8.87 -0.92
CA SER A 21 3.86 9.08 -0.58
C SER A 21 3.01 9.23 -1.84
N ILE A 22 1.70 9.10 -1.72
CA ILE A 22 0.73 9.30 -2.82
C ILE A 22 -0.34 10.23 -2.29
N GLU A 23 -0.72 11.24 -3.06
CA GLU A 23 -1.83 12.14 -2.74
C GLU A 23 -2.73 12.32 -3.96
N PHE A 24 -4.04 12.29 -3.74
CA PHE A 24 -5.01 12.54 -4.79
C PHE A 24 -5.48 13.99 -4.71
N MET A 25 -5.19 14.77 -5.74
CA MET A 25 -5.62 16.16 -5.82
C MET A 25 -6.87 16.30 -6.71
N PRO A 26 -7.90 17.05 -6.27
CA PRO A 26 -8.97 17.46 -7.16
C PRO A 26 -8.43 18.53 -8.12
N LEU A 27 -8.00 18.12 -9.31
CA LEU A 27 -7.65 19.06 -10.38
C LEU A 27 -8.93 19.65 -10.97
N THR A 28 -9.03 20.98 -10.98
CA THR A 28 -10.18 21.73 -11.51
C THR A 28 -10.08 22.01 -13.00
N SER A 29 -8.89 21.87 -13.60
CA SER A 29 -8.66 21.99 -15.04
C SER A 29 -8.40 20.63 -15.68
N THR A 30 -8.94 20.45 -16.88
CA THR A 30 -8.83 19.23 -17.72
C THR A 30 -7.50 19.09 -18.44
N ASP A 31 -6.55 19.99 -18.21
CA ASP A 31 -5.41 20.15 -19.09
C ASP A 31 -4.16 19.49 -18.52
N GLU A 32 -3.70 18.50 -19.29
CA GLU A 32 -2.43 17.77 -19.28
C GLU A 32 -2.03 17.08 -17.96
N TYR A 33 -1.93 15.75 -18.05
CA TYR A 33 -1.44 14.85 -17.00
C TYR A 33 -0.11 15.34 -16.40
N ILE A 34 -0.13 15.90 -15.20
CA ILE A 34 1.09 16.09 -14.42
C ILE A 34 1.19 14.95 -13.43
N VAL A 35 1.76 13.84 -13.91
CA VAL A 35 2.39 12.87 -13.04
C VAL A 35 3.68 13.53 -12.54
N TYR A 36 3.90 13.53 -11.23
CA TYR A 36 5.08 14.05 -10.51
C TYR A 36 5.05 15.55 -10.17
N CYS A 37 4.43 15.89 -9.04
CA CYS A 37 4.87 17.06 -8.27
C CYS A 37 6.03 16.64 -7.37
N TYR A 38 7.17 17.34 -7.46
CA TYR A 38 8.25 17.26 -6.48
C TYR A 38 8.00 18.33 -5.42
N CYS A 39 7.76 17.93 -4.18
CA CYS A 39 7.77 18.86 -3.05
C CYS A 39 8.71 18.30 -1.98
N GLU A 40 9.77 19.06 -1.66
CA GLU A 40 10.64 18.84 -0.50
C GLU A 40 11.05 17.37 -0.31
N GLU A 41 11.52 16.71 -1.38
CA GLU A 41 11.99 15.30 -1.45
C GLU A 41 10.94 14.18 -1.53
N ASN A 42 9.65 14.52 -1.67
CA ASN A 42 8.58 13.54 -1.89
C ASN A 42 8.04 13.64 -3.32
N ILE A 43 7.78 12.46 -3.92
CA ILE A 43 7.16 12.34 -5.23
C ILE A 43 5.66 12.10 -5.03
N TYR A 44 4.81 12.96 -5.58
CA TYR A 44 3.36 12.83 -5.47
C TYR A 44 2.76 12.44 -6.83
N LEU A 45 1.83 11.47 -6.79
CA LEU A 45 1.07 11.01 -7.95
C LEU A 45 -0.27 11.76 -8.04
N CYS A 46 -0.30 12.89 -8.74
CA CYS A 46 -1.51 13.67 -8.94
C CYS A 46 -2.36 13.08 -10.07
N LEU A 47 -3.60 12.70 -9.78
CA LEU A 47 -4.54 12.16 -10.77
C LEU A 47 -5.89 12.83 -10.68
N ASN A 48 -6.49 13.11 -11.84
CA ASN A 48 -7.79 13.74 -11.93
C ASN A 48 -8.89 12.78 -11.44
N LEU A 49 -9.81 13.26 -10.60
CA LEU A 49 -10.94 12.49 -10.07
C LEU A 49 -11.78 11.79 -11.15
N CYS A 50 -11.97 12.43 -12.31
CA CYS A 50 -12.72 11.83 -13.43
C CYS A 50 -12.03 10.59 -14.00
N GLU A 51 -10.70 10.56 -13.98
CA GLU A 51 -9.88 9.48 -14.55
C GLU A 51 -9.69 8.33 -13.58
N ILE A 52 -9.74 8.59 -12.26
CA ILE A 52 -9.70 7.55 -11.23
C ILE A 52 -10.77 6.49 -11.49
N LYS A 53 -12.00 6.91 -11.82
CA LYS A 53 -13.08 5.96 -12.13
C LYS A 53 -12.74 5.09 -13.33
N SER A 54 -12.17 5.67 -14.38
CA SER A 54 -11.76 4.94 -15.58
C SER A 54 -10.63 3.95 -15.30
N ILE A 55 -9.60 4.36 -14.56
CA ILE A 55 -8.46 3.50 -14.16
C ILE A 55 -8.95 2.35 -13.28
N VAL A 56 -9.79 2.64 -12.28
CA VAL A 56 -10.36 1.62 -11.40
C VAL A 56 -11.22 0.63 -12.19
N ASN A 57 -12.09 1.12 -13.07
CA ASN A 57 -12.92 0.27 -13.94
C ASN A 57 -12.07 -0.61 -14.86
N LEU A 58 -10.99 -0.06 -15.41
CA LEU A 58 -10.03 -0.79 -16.23
C LEU A 58 -9.34 -1.89 -15.41
N CYS A 59 -8.92 -1.60 -14.18
CA CYS A 59 -8.34 -2.61 -13.30
C CYS A 59 -9.33 -3.73 -12.98
N TYR A 60 -10.58 -3.38 -12.68
CA TYR A 60 -11.64 -4.35 -12.44
C TYR A 60 -11.94 -5.20 -13.68
N SER A 61 -12.08 -4.59 -14.87
CA SER A 61 -12.37 -5.34 -16.08
C SER A 61 -11.29 -6.37 -16.40
N PHE A 62 -10.02 -6.05 -16.09
CA PHE A 62 -8.90 -6.95 -16.26
C PHE A 62 -8.83 -8.04 -15.19
N ILE A 63 -8.89 -7.68 -13.90
CA ILE A 63 -8.79 -8.67 -12.80
C ILE A 63 -9.91 -9.71 -12.87
N PHE A 64 -11.10 -9.31 -13.34
CA PHE A 64 -12.28 -10.16 -13.43
C PHE A 64 -12.58 -10.61 -14.87
N SER A 65 -11.67 -10.40 -15.82
CA SER A 65 -11.83 -10.96 -17.16
C SER A 65 -11.74 -12.49 -17.11
N LYS A 66 -12.34 -13.16 -18.10
CA LYS A 66 -12.20 -14.61 -18.28
C LYS A 66 -10.83 -15.01 -18.83
N ASP A 67 -10.03 -14.03 -19.23
CA ASP A 67 -8.74 -14.25 -19.85
C ASP A 67 -7.67 -14.54 -18.80
N TYR A 68 -6.72 -15.40 -19.14
CA TYR A 68 -5.57 -15.64 -18.28
C TYR A 68 -4.70 -14.38 -18.20
N GLN A 69 -4.50 -13.89 -16.99
CA GLN A 69 -3.60 -12.76 -16.72
C GLN A 69 -2.23 -13.27 -16.29
N GLN A 70 -1.17 -12.68 -16.86
CA GLN A 70 0.19 -12.97 -16.41
C GLN A 70 0.42 -12.41 -15.00
N TYR A 71 1.32 -13.02 -14.24
CA TYR A 71 1.62 -12.57 -12.87
C TYR A 71 2.11 -11.11 -12.81
N ASN A 72 2.89 -10.66 -13.80
CA ASN A 72 3.36 -9.27 -13.87
C ASN A 72 2.19 -8.29 -14.05
N GLN A 73 1.21 -8.64 -14.90
CA GLN A 73 0.01 -7.83 -15.11
C GLN A 73 -0.82 -7.75 -13.83
N LEU A 74 -1.02 -8.88 -13.15
CA LEU A 74 -1.72 -8.91 -11.87
C LEU A 74 -1.01 -8.10 -10.79
N ASN A 75 0.33 -8.07 -10.78
CA ASN A 75 1.08 -7.22 -9.86
C ASN A 75 0.76 -5.74 -10.12
N ILE A 76 0.92 -5.27 -11.37
CA ILE A 76 0.65 -3.89 -11.78
C ILE A 76 -0.78 -3.47 -11.40
N LEU A 77 -1.78 -4.27 -11.82
CA LEU A 77 -3.18 -3.96 -11.60
C LEU A 77 -3.55 -3.90 -10.12
N THR A 78 -3.06 -4.85 -9.32
CA THR A 78 -3.38 -4.87 -7.88
C THR A 78 -2.68 -3.76 -7.12
N ARG A 79 -1.46 -3.36 -7.50
CA ARG A 79 -0.77 -2.19 -6.90
C ARG A 79 -1.60 -0.93 -7.09
N ILE A 80 -1.97 -0.64 -8.34
CA ILE A 80 -2.77 0.53 -8.70
C ILE A 80 -4.12 0.48 -7.99
N LEU A 81 -4.84 -0.65 -8.10
CA LEU A 81 -6.18 -0.76 -7.54
C LEU A 81 -6.19 -0.59 -6.02
N LEU A 82 -5.19 -1.08 -5.29
CA LEU A 82 -5.13 -0.96 -3.82
C LEU A 82 -4.83 0.47 -3.34
N CYS A 83 -4.19 1.31 -4.16
CA CYS A 83 -4.05 2.74 -3.85
C CYS A 83 -5.42 3.44 -3.81
N TYR A 84 -6.37 3.02 -4.66
CA TYR A 84 -7.73 3.59 -4.68
C TYR A 84 -8.69 2.86 -3.76
N VAL A 85 -8.75 1.53 -3.89
CA VAL A 85 -9.72 0.62 -3.29
C VAL A 85 -9.00 -0.41 -2.43
N THR A 86 -8.44 0.06 -1.31
CA THR A 86 -7.65 -0.73 -0.36
C THR A 86 -8.46 -1.84 0.30
N GLU A 87 -9.79 -1.74 0.33
CA GLU A 87 -10.66 -2.76 0.89
C GLU A 87 -10.99 -3.90 -0.09
N CYS A 88 -10.38 -3.90 -1.29
CA CYS A 88 -10.59 -4.94 -2.30
C CYS A 88 -9.91 -6.26 -1.88
N LEU A 89 -10.68 -7.17 -1.27
CA LEU A 89 -10.19 -8.48 -0.80
C LEU A 89 -9.59 -9.35 -1.92
N THR A 90 -10.16 -9.27 -3.13
CA THR A 90 -9.65 -10.02 -4.29
C THR A 90 -8.23 -9.60 -4.63
N SER A 91 -7.93 -8.29 -4.59
CA SER A 91 -6.57 -7.79 -4.82
C SER A 91 -5.60 -8.32 -3.78
N TRP A 92 -5.95 -8.28 -2.48
CA TRP A 92 -5.11 -8.85 -1.43
C TRP A 92 -4.88 -10.35 -1.58
N ASN A 93 -5.90 -11.11 -2.01
CA ASN A 93 -5.76 -12.53 -2.31
C ASN A 93 -4.81 -12.79 -3.48
N ILE A 94 -4.91 -11.99 -4.54
CA ILE A 94 -4.00 -12.08 -5.69
C ILE A 94 -2.57 -11.78 -5.24
N ARG A 95 -2.35 -10.73 -4.44
CA ARG A 95 -1.00 -10.40 -3.94
C ARG A 95 -0.41 -11.52 -3.06
N ARG A 96 -1.21 -12.14 -2.19
CA ARG A 96 -0.78 -13.35 -1.45
C ARG A 96 -0.28 -14.43 -2.41
N ARG A 97 -1.02 -14.71 -3.49
CA ARG A 97 -0.61 -15.71 -4.50
C ARG A 97 0.69 -15.31 -5.19
N LEU A 98 0.87 -14.04 -5.53
CA LEU A 98 2.08 -13.53 -6.18
C LEU A 98 3.31 -13.67 -5.27
N VAL A 99 3.17 -13.35 -3.97
CA VAL A 99 4.23 -13.53 -2.97
C VAL A 99 4.55 -15.02 -2.80
N LEU A 100 3.54 -15.88 -2.64
CA LEU A 100 3.75 -17.33 -2.52
C LEU A 100 4.36 -17.96 -3.79
N SER A 101 4.16 -17.33 -4.95
CA SER A 101 4.76 -17.76 -6.22
C SER A 101 6.15 -17.15 -6.46
N ASN A 102 6.72 -16.44 -5.47
CA ASN A 102 7.99 -15.72 -5.57
C ASN A 102 8.08 -14.70 -6.72
N VAL A 103 6.94 -14.19 -7.19
CA VAL A 103 6.90 -13.12 -8.20
C VAL A 103 7.18 -11.77 -7.55
N ILE A 104 6.74 -11.60 -6.30
CA ILE A 104 6.94 -10.38 -5.52
C ILE A 104 7.86 -10.70 -4.35
N ASN A 105 8.91 -9.90 -4.17
CA ASN A 105 9.79 -10.00 -3.01
C ASN A 105 9.12 -9.39 -1.76
N ILE A 106 9.33 -10.01 -0.59
CA ILE A 106 8.78 -9.53 0.69
C ILE A 106 9.21 -8.09 1.03
N GLN A 107 10.47 -7.72 0.77
CA GLN A 107 10.98 -6.38 1.07
C GLN A 107 10.35 -5.32 0.17
N GLU A 108 10.25 -5.59 -1.13
CA GLU A 108 9.54 -4.72 -2.09
C GLU A 108 8.06 -4.60 -1.71
N GLU A 109 7.45 -5.69 -1.23
CA GLU A 109 6.07 -5.67 -0.76
C GLU A 109 5.90 -4.80 0.49
N LEU A 110 6.78 -4.93 1.47
CA LEU A 110 6.74 -4.10 2.68
C LEU A 110 6.91 -2.61 2.35
N GLN A 111 7.77 -2.25 1.39
CA GLN A 111 7.89 -0.88 0.89
C GLN A 111 6.57 -0.37 0.28
N PHE A 112 5.92 -1.18 -0.55
CA PHE A 112 4.60 -0.83 -1.09
C PHE A 112 3.55 -0.64 0.02
N LEU A 113 3.56 -1.50 1.04
CA LEU A 113 2.65 -1.37 2.19
C LEU A 113 2.94 -0.12 3.03
N ASP A 114 4.19 0.34 3.10
CA ASP A 114 4.54 1.59 3.78
C ASP A 114 3.87 2.79 3.08
N ILE A 115 3.91 2.83 1.74
CA ILE A 115 3.22 3.85 0.93
C ILE A 115 1.70 3.79 1.17
N LEU A 116 1.11 2.58 1.13
CA LEU A 116 -0.32 2.42 1.41
C LEU A 116 -0.69 2.82 2.84
N SER A 117 0.16 2.59 3.83
CA SER A 117 -0.10 3.00 5.22
C SER A 117 -0.18 4.51 5.36
N ASN A 118 0.60 5.23 4.54
CA ASN A 118 0.55 6.68 4.48
C ASN A 118 -0.73 7.19 3.84
N LEU A 119 -1.18 6.53 2.77
CA LEU A 119 -2.35 6.89 1.99
C LEU A 119 -3.68 6.47 2.65
N LYS A 120 -3.68 5.32 3.36
CA LYS A 120 -4.87 4.64 3.87
C LYS A 120 -4.66 4.17 5.32
N PRO A 121 -4.31 5.10 6.23
CA PRO A 121 -3.92 4.78 7.61
C PRO A 121 -4.98 4.05 8.43
N LYS A 122 -6.28 4.12 8.08
CA LYS A 122 -7.38 3.42 8.81
C LYS A 122 -7.68 2.00 8.32
N SER A 123 -7.03 1.53 7.26
CA SER A 123 -7.43 0.27 6.62
C SER A 123 -7.01 -0.94 7.46
N GLU A 124 -7.99 -1.64 8.04
CA GLU A 124 -7.74 -2.90 8.75
C GLU A 124 -7.25 -3.99 7.79
N GLN A 125 -7.72 -4.00 6.53
CA GLN A 125 -7.27 -4.98 5.54
C GLN A 125 -5.79 -4.81 5.20
N LEU A 126 -5.32 -3.57 5.12
CA LEU A 126 -3.91 -3.26 4.93
C LEU A 126 -3.07 -3.84 6.08
N PHE A 127 -3.42 -3.55 7.33
CA PHE A 127 -2.67 -4.08 8.48
C PHE A 127 -2.77 -5.59 8.58
N ARG A 128 -3.95 -6.18 8.29
CA ARG A 128 -4.11 -7.64 8.23
C ARG A 128 -3.19 -8.28 7.21
N TYR A 129 -3.06 -7.69 6.02
CA TYR A 129 -2.14 -8.16 5.00
C TYR A 129 -0.67 -7.95 5.40
N ARG A 130 -0.33 -6.80 6.00
CA ARG A 130 1.01 -6.53 6.52
C ARG A 130 1.45 -7.58 7.54
N ARG A 131 0.58 -7.91 8.52
CA ARG A 131 0.84 -9.00 9.48
C ARG A 131 1.08 -10.34 8.79
N TRP A 132 0.33 -10.63 7.72
CA TRP A 132 0.54 -11.85 6.93
C TRP A 132 1.91 -11.86 6.22
N ILE A 133 2.34 -10.74 5.64
CA ILE A 133 3.65 -10.59 5.00
C ILE A 133 4.78 -10.74 6.01
N LEU A 134 4.69 -10.09 7.17
CA LEU A 134 5.70 -10.19 8.22
C LEU A 134 5.87 -11.64 8.72
N LYS A 135 4.80 -12.44 8.72
CA LYS A 135 4.88 -13.89 9.01
C LYS A 135 5.61 -14.71 7.94
N GLN A 136 5.78 -14.18 6.73
CA GLN A 136 6.57 -14.84 5.68
C GLN A 136 8.07 -14.50 5.76
N GLU A 137 8.42 -13.43 6.48
CA GLU A 137 9.81 -13.01 6.66
C GLU A 137 10.46 -13.74 7.84
N ASN A 138 11.79 -13.81 7.85
CA ASN A 138 12.50 -14.27 9.04
C ASN A 138 12.27 -13.27 10.19
N ILE A 139 11.85 -13.77 11.35
CA ILE A 139 11.53 -12.95 12.53
C ILE A 139 12.67 -12.01 12.92
N HIS A 140 13.93 -12.43 12.77
CA HIS A 140 15.11 -11.63 13.08
C HIS A 140 15.38 -10.48 12.09
N LYS A 141 14.75 -10.50 10.92
CA LYS A 141 14.84 -9.42 9.92
C LYS A 141 13.75 -8.36 10.11
N ILE A 142 12.76 -8.61 10.97
CA ILE A 142 11.68 -7.65 11.22
C ILE A 142 12.22 -6.52 12.09
N SER A 143 12.22 -5.29 11.57
CA SER A 143 12.58 -4.11 12.34
C SER A 143 11.43 -3.68 13.25
N ILE A 144 11.55 -3.98 14.56
CA ILE A 144 10.58 -3.58 15.58
C ILE A 144 10.34 -2.07 15.54
N ASN A 145 11.42 -1.28 15.51
CA ASN A 145 11.33 0.17 15.52
C ASN A 145 10.54 0.71 14.32
N LYS A 146 10.73 0.14 13.13
CA LYS A 146 10.00 0.52 11.93
C LYS A 146 8.50 0.22 12.08
N GLU A 147 8.13 -0.95 12.60
CA GLU A 147 6.71 -1.31 12.77
C GLU A 147 6.02 -0.45 13.84
N LEU A 148 6.72 -0.11 14.92
CA LEU A 148 6.20 0.80 15.95
C LEU A 148 6.04 2.22 15.40
N GLU A 149 7.02 2.73 14.65
CA GLU A 149 6.93 4.05 14.00
C GLU A 149 5.75 4.13 13.02
N ILE A 150 5.46 3.06 12.27
CA ILE A 150 4.27 3.00 11.42
C ILE A 150 3.00 3.10 12.26
N CYS A 151 2.94 2.45 13.42
CA CYS A 151 1.79 2.55 14.32
C CYS A 151 1.61 3.97 14.85
N ASP A 152 2.70 4.61 15.31
CA ASP A 152 2.70 5.98 15.80
C ASP A 152 2.17 6.94 14.71
N ARG A 153 2.81 6.93 13.54
CA ARG A 153 2.45 7.77 12.40
C ARG A 153 1.00 7.59 11.93
N THR A 154 0.50 6.36 11.92
CA THR A 154 -0.87 6.08 11.47
C THR A 154 -1.91 6.40 12.54
N ALA A 155 -1.55 6.32 13.83
CA ALA A 155 -2.39 6.76 14.94
C ALA A 155 -2.48 8.29 15.03
N GLU A 156 -1.39 9.02 14.76
CA GLU A 156 -1.38 10.49 14.72
C GLU A 156 -2.30 11.05 13.61
N LYS A 157 -2.33 10.40 12.44
CA LYS A 157 -3.16 10.83 11.31
C LYS A 157 -4.66 10.78 11.61
N HIS A 158 -5.09 9.94 12.56
CA HIS A 158 -6.50 9.79 12.89
C HIS A 158 -6.76 9.46 14.34
N PHE A 159 -7.56 10.31 14.98
CA PHE A 159 -8.07 10.07 16.33
C PHE A 159 -8.73 8.69 16.43
N ILE A 160 -8.25 7.88 17.39
CA ILE A 160 -8.72 6.51 17.66
C ILE A 160 -8.57 5.59 16.44
N ASN A 161 -7.35 5.45 15.92
CA ASN A 161 -7.07 4.48 14.86
C ASN A 161 -6.94 3.05 15.41
N TYR A 162 -8.08 2.36 15.54
CA TYR A 162 -8.13 0.99 16.07
C TYR A 162 -7.26 0.00 15.30
N ALA A 163 -7.16 0.14 13.97
CA ALA A 163 -6.38 -0.76 13.13
C ALA A 163 -4.87 -0.67 13.45
N SER A 164 -4.35 0.55 13.65
CA SER A 164 -2.97 0.79 14.08
C SER A 164 -2.69 0.21 15.45
N TRP A 165 -3.57 0.45 16.42
CA TRP A 165 -3.39 -0.08 17.78
C TRP A 165 -3.49 -1.61 17.83
N LEU A 166 -4.37 -2.21 17.03
CA LEU A 166 -4.46 -3.66 16.92
C LEU A 166 -3.20 -4.25 16.28
N HIS A 167 -2.63 -3.58 15.27
CA HIS A 167 -1.34 -3.97 14.68
C HIS A 167 -0.21 -3.86 15.70
N ARG A 168 -0.13 -2.76 16.45
CA ARG A 168 0.87 -2.54 17.50
C ARG A 168 0.82 -3.63 18.57
N ARG A 169 -0.38 -3.92 19.08
CA ARG A 169 -0.61 -5.01 20.03
C ARG A 169 -0.13 -6.35 19.45
N TRP A 170 -0.48 -6.63 18.19
CA TRP A 170 -0.03 -7.86 17.54
C TRP A 170 1.50 -7.93 17.41
N ILE A 171 2.19 -6.83 17.10
CA ILE A 171 3.65 -6.78 17.02
C ILE A 171 4.29 -7.13 18.36
N ILE A 172 3.78 -6.54 19.46
CA ILE A 172 4.26 -6.81 20.83
C ILE A 172 4.11 -8.30 21.15
N GLU A 173 2.94 -8.88 20.89
CA GLU A 173 2.66 -10.30 21.14
C GLU A 173 3.49 -11.22 20.22
N TYR A 174 3.64 -10.88 18.94
CA TYR A 174 4.31 -11.73 17.94
C TYR A 174 5.82 -11.75 18.08
N LEU A 175 6.44 -10.61 18.43
CA LEU A 175 7.88 -10.48 18.60
C LEU A 175 8.33 -10.61 20.06
N ASN A 176 7.39 -10.89 20.98
CA ASN A 176 7.62 -11.03 22.41
C ASN A 176 8.35 -9.81 23.01
N ILE A 177 7.88 -8.61 22.66
CA ILE A 177 8.42 -7.34 23.16
C ILE A 177 7.99 -7.17 24.63
N ASN A 178 8.90 -6.68 25.47
CA ASN A 178 8.58 -6.37 26.85
C ASN A 178 7.55 -5.24 26.92
N ILE A 179 6.40 -5.51 27.55
CA ILE A 179 5.31 -4.55 27.64
C ILE A 179 5.68 -3.32 28.46
N ASP A 180 6.54 -3.46 29.46
CA ASP A 180 6.96 -2.34 30.31
C ASP A 180 7.84 -1.36 29.50
N GLU A 181 8.77 -1.88 28.69
CA GLU A 181 9.59 -1.06 27.79
C GLU A 181 8.73 -0.29 26.79
N GLU A 182 7.70 -0.93 26.27
CA GLU A 182 6.77 -0.33 25.31
C GLU A 182 5.85 0.73 25.94
N LEU A 183 5.43 0.52 27.19
CA LEU A 183 4.65 1.52 27.94
C LEU A 183 5.48 2.76 28.25
N GLU A 184 6.76 2.61 28.58
CA GLU A 184 7.66 3.75 28.80
C GLU A 184 7.91 4.55 27.51
N ARG A 185 7.97 3.89 26.34
CA ARG A 185 8.10 4.57 25.04
C ARG A 185 6.96 5.55 24.78
N ASN A 186 5.74 5.22 25.20
CA ASN A 186 4.56 6.08 25.02
C ASN A 186 4.47 7.23 26.04
N ARG A 187 5.27 7.21 27.11
CA ARG A 187 5.29 8.29 28.13
C ARG A 187 6.22 9.45 27.76
N LEU A 188 7.12 9.23 26.82
CA LEU A 188 8.13 10.20 26.38
C LEU A 188 7.76 10.94 25.07
N GLY A 189 6.62 10.57 24.46
CA GLY A 189 6.07 11.21 23.25
C GLY A 189 5.04 12.29 23.57
#